data_AF-A0A925WP08-F1
#
_entry.id   AF-A0A925WP08-F1
#
_cell.length_a   1.000
_cell.length_b   1.000
_cell.length_c   1.000
_cell.angle_alpha   90.00
_cell.angle_beta   90.00
_cell.angle_gamma   90.00
#
_symmetry.space_group_name_H-M   'P 1'
#
loop_
_entity.id
_entity.type
_entity.pdbx_description
1 polymer ?
#
loop_
_entity_poly.entity_id
_entity_poly.type
_entity_poly.pdbx_seq_one_letter_code
_entity_poly.pdbx_strand_id
1 'polypeptide(L)'
;MRFCREDSLPCHLSGADGAYQIGEAVLVPDFAYKITPMSDDYPDPVPPLWVAEVISPTDKAVDLRLKRAIYRQAKILLWEIYPQSSSVDVYAPGEPLREFGIADTLDAGDLLPGFSLMVKYLLDS
;
A
#
# COMPACT_ATOMS: atom_id res chain seq x y z
N MET A 1 0.46 -1.12 13.72
CA MET A 1 0.23 -2.55 13.42
C MET A 1 0.77 -3.42 14.55
N ARG A 2 0.02 -4.42 15.02
CA ARG A 2 0.42 -5.30 16.15
C ARG A 2 1.70 -6.09 15.84
N PHE A 3 1.78 -6.65 14.64
CA PHE A 3 2.93 -7.40 14.11
C PHE A 3 4.27 -6.69 14.36
N CYS A 4 4.45 -5.47 13.85
CA CYS A 4 5.68 -4.70 14.05
C CYS A 4 6.15 -4.57 15.50
N ARG A 5 5.21 -4.44 16.45
CA ARG A 5 5.56 -4.31 17.86
C ARG A 5 5.98 -5.65 18.46
N GLU A 6 5.31 -6.73 18.07
CA GLU A 6 5.63 -8.09 18.53
C GLU A 6 6.98 -8.55 17.98
N ASP A 7 7.29 -8.18 16.74
CA ASP A 7 8.54 -8.56 16.04
C ASP A 7 9.66 -7.51 16.13
N SER A 8 9.45 -6.43 16.91
CA SER A 8 10.42 -5.32 17.08
C SER A 8 10.93 -4.72 15.75
N LEU A 9 10.06 -4.64 14.75
CA LEU A 9 10.37 -4.06 13.44
C LEU A 9 10.13 -2.54 13.45
N PRO A 10 11.02 -1.75 12.83
CA PRO A 10 10.78 -0.32 12.65
C PRO A 10 9.59 -0.12 11.72
N CYS A 11 8.56 0.55 12.22
CA CYS A 11 7.32 0.77 11.48
C CYS A 11 6.71 2.13 11.76
N HIS A 12 6.60 2.93 10.71
CA HIS A 12 5.89 4.20 10.70
C HIS A 12 4.78 4.10 9.66
N LEU A 13 3.55 4.36 10.10
CA LEU A 13 2.34 4.19 9.30
C LEU A 13 1.64 5.52 9.15
N SER A 14 1.07 5.80 7.98
CA SER A 14 0.16 6.92 7.76
C SER A 14 -1.10 6.45 7.03
N GLY A 15 -2.19 7.20 7.19
CA GLY A 15 -3.41 7.01 6.42
C GLY A 15 -3.56 8.10 5.36
N ALA A 16 -4.80 8.41 4.99
CA ALA A 16 -5.18 9.42 4.00
C ALA A 16 -4.85 10.89 4.38
N ASP A 17 -4.05 11.11 5.43
CA ASP A 17 -3.48 12.38 5.85
C ASP A 17 -1.97 12.51 5.54
N GLY A 18 -1.30 11.39 5.22
CA GLY A 18 0.12 11.35 4.87
C GLY A 18 0.39 11.57 3.39
N ALA A 19 0.91 12.73 3.02
CA ALA A 19 1.33 13.03 1.65
C ALA A 19 2.81 12.70 1.43
N TYR A 20 3.15 12.10 0.30
CA TYR A 20 4.51 11.73 -0.08
C TYR A 20 4.90 12.33 -1.43
N GLN A 21 6.13 12.83 -1.52
CA GLN A 21 6.75 13.18 -2.79
C GLN A 21 7.33 11.91 -3.41
N ILE A 22 6.85 11.54 -4.60
CA ILE A 22 7.31 10.35 -5.35
C ILE A 22 7.66 10.78 -6.77
N GLY A 23 8.96 10.97 -7.03
CA GLY A 23 9.42 11.62 -8.25
C GLY A 23 8.91 13.06 -8.29
N GLU A 24 8.17 13.42 -9.34
CA GLU A 24 7.55 14.74 -9.48
C GLU A 24 6.12 14.80 -8.91
N ALA A 25 5.54 13.66 -8.54
CA ALA A 25 4.17 13.58 -8.06
C ALA A 25 4.07 13.71 -6.54
N VAL A 26 2.95 14.27 -6.08
CA VAL A 26 2.53 14.22 -4.67
C VAL A 26 1.33 13.30 -4.56
N LEU A 27 1.47 12.21 -3.81
CA LEU A 27 0.42 11.21 -3.62
C LEU A 27 0.05 11.08 -2.14
N VAL A 28 -1.24 10.83 -1.89
CA VAL A 28 -1.80 10.60 -0.56
C VAL A 28 -2.50 9.23 -0.60
N PRO A 29 -1.83 8.15 -0.17
CA PRO A 29 -2.41 6.82 -0.13
C PRO A 29 -3.34 6.65 1.07
N ASP A 30 -4.29 5.71 0.97
CA ASP A 30 -5.17 5.36 2.10
C ASP A 30 -4.40 4.67 3.24
N PHE A 31 -3.32 3.98 2.91
CA PHE A 31 -2.37 3.40 3.84
C PHE A 31 -0.95 3.46 3.27
N ALA A 32 0.01 3.80 4.11
CA ALA A 32 1.44 3.71 3.78
C ALA A 32 2.27 3.17 4.95
N TYR A 33 3.36 2.49 4.61
CA TYR A 33 4.34 1.93 5.53
C TYR A 33 5.77 2.39 5.19
N LYS A 34 6.51 2.80 6.23
CA LYS A 34 7.93 3.17 6.21
C LYS A 34 8.71 2.53 7.36
N ILE A 35 10.00 2.31 7.13
CA ILE A 35 10.97 1.93 8.18
C ILE A 35 11.66 3.14 8.82
N THR A 36 11.57 4.31 8.20
CA THR A 36 12.09 5.56 8.74
C THR A 36 10.96 6.36 9.37
N PRO A 37 11.26 7.22 10.37
CA PRO A 37 10.31 8.21 10.86
C PRO A 37 9.73 9.05 9.72
N MET A 38 8.54 9.59 9.96
CA MET A 38 7.94 10.59 9.08
C MET A 38 8.79 11.86 9.11
N SER A 39 8.96 12.51 7.96
CA SER A 39 9.67 13.78 7.86
C SER A 39 8.88 14.92 8.51
N ASP A 40 9.58 15.98 8.91
CA ASP A 40 8.96 17.26 9.27
C ASP A 40 8.51 18.06 8.02
N ASP A 41 9.02 17.69 6.84
CA ASP A 41 8.61 18.25 5.55
C ASP A 41 7.25 17.69 5.09
N TYR A 42 6.43 18.54 4.47
CA TYR A 42 5.14 18.15 3.88
C TYR A 42 5.04 18.63 2.42
N PRO A 43 4.93 17.72 1.43
CA PRO A 43 4.85 16.26 1.56
C PRO A 43 6.18 15.62 2.02
N ASP A 44 6.10 14.43 2.62
CA ASP A 44 7.28 13.69 3.07
C ASP A 44 8.16 13.32 1.85
N PRO A 45 9.44 13.74 1.81
CA PRO A 45 10.33 13.54 0.67
C PRO A 45 10.85 12.11 0.55
N VAL A 46 10.65 11.26 1.58
CA VAL A 46 11.06 9.87 1.57
C VAL A 46 9.84 9.00 1.27
N PRO A 47 9.77 8.37 0.07
CA PRO A 47 8.63 7.55 -0.31
C PRO A 47 8.40 6.36 0.65
N PRO A 48 7.16 5.88 0.76
CA PRO A 48 6.86 4.66 1.49
C PRO A 48 7.38 3.42 0.77
N LEU A 49 7.56 2.33 1.50
CA LEU A 49 7.96 1.03 0.93
C LEU A 49 6.76 0.19 0.50
N TRP A 50 5.63 0.38 1.18
CA TRP A 50 4.36 -0.28 0.88
C TRP A 50 3.22 0.74 1.00
N VAL A 51 2.32 0.73 0.02
CA VAL A 51 1.07 1.49 0.02
C VAL A 51 -0.12 0.56 -0.25
N ALA A 52 -1.27 0.91 0.31
CA ALA A 52 -2.55 0.36 -0.09
C ALA A 52 -3.52 1.49 -0.46
N GLU A 53 -4.28 1.28 -1.53
CA GLU A 53 -5.33 2.18 -2.02
C GLU A 53 -6.65 1.41 -2.07
N VAL A 54 -7.70 1.99 -1.50
CA VAL A 54 -9.05 1.43 -1.51
C VAL A 54 -9.79 2.01 -2.71
N ILE A 55 -10.09 1.17 -3.69
CA ILE A 55 -10.66 1.60 -4.96
C ILE A 55 -12.18 1.76 -4.84
N SER A 56 -12.64 2.99 -5.06
CA SER A 56 -14.07 3.36 -5.06
C SER A 56 -14.65 3.32 -6.47
N PRO A 57 -15.96 2.99 -6.63
CA PRO A 57 -16.67 3.15 -7.91
C PRO A 57 -16.61 4.55 -8.52
N THR A 58 -16.39 5.58 -7.69
CA THR A 58 -16.31 6.98 -8.15
C THR A 58 -14.92 7.37 -8.62
N ASP A 59 -13.91 6.51 -8.43
CA ASP A 59 -12.55 6.82 -8.86
C ASP A 59 -12.43 6.80 -10.38
N LYS A 60 -11.73 7.80 -10.90
CA LYS A 60 -11.49 7.88 -12.35
C LYS A 60 -10.40 6.89 -12.72
N ALA A 61 -10.71 6.01 -13.68
CA ALA A 61 -9.75 5.01 -14.16
C ALA A 61 -8.41 5.60 -14.66
N VAL A 62 -8.41 6.83 -15.19
CA VAL A 62 -7.19 7.52 -15.60
C VAL A 62 -6.29 7.88 -14.42
N ASP A 63 -6.88 8.33 -13.31
CA ASP A 63 -6.14 8.73 -12.11
C ASP A 63 -5.55 7.48 -11.41
N LEU A 64 -6.33 6.40 -11.33
CA LEU A 64 -5.85 5.12 -10.81
C LEU A 64 -4.68 4.56 -11.61
N ARG A 65 -4.78 4.57 -12.95
CA ARG A 65 -3.69 4.13 -13.83
C ARG A 65 -2.43 4.97 -13.64
N LEU A 66 -2.57 6.28 -13.47
CA LEU A 66 -1.45 7.18 -13.22
C LEU A 66 -0.78 6.89 -11.87
N LYS A 67 -1.55 6.84 -10.77
CA LYS A 67 -1.05 6.49 -9.43
C LYS A 67 -0.31 5.16 -9.45
N ARG A 68 -0.93 4.12 -10.03
CA ARG A 68 -0.33 2.79 -10.16
C ARG A 68 1.00 2.82 -10.91
N ALA A 69 1.07 3.55 -12.03
CA ALA A 69 2.30 3.68 -12.79
C ALA A 69 3.42 4.32 -11.96
N ILE A 70 3.10 5.38 -11.19
CA ILE A 70 4.04 6.08 -10.31
C ILE A 70 4.58 5.13 -9.23
N TYR A 71 3.70 4.46 -8.48
CA TYR A 71 4.12 3.53 -7.43
C TYR A 71 4.97 2.37 -7.98
N ARG A 72 4.57 1.79 -9.12
CA ARG A 72 5.33 0.70 -9.76
C ARG A 72 6.69 1.16 -10.26
N GLN A 73 6.78 2.34 -10.85
CA GLN A 73 8.06 2.91 -11.29
C GLN A 73 8.98 3.20 -10.09
N ALA A 74 8.41 3.64 -8.97
CA ALA A 74 9.11 3.87 -7.71
C ALA A 74 9.47 2.56 -6.97
N LYS A 75 9.10 1.39 -7.49
CA LYS A 75 9.33 0.06 -6.88
C LYS A 75 8.73 -0.05 -5.47
N ILE A 76 7.57 0.56 -5.27
CA ILE A 76 6.79 0.49 -4.03
C ILE A 76 5.86 -0.73 -4.13
N LEU A 77 5.75 -1.52 -3.06
CA LEU A 77 4.72 -2.55 -2.98
C LEU A 77 3.35 -1.86 -2.97
N LEU A 78 2.51 -2.16 -3.95
CA LEU A 78 1.16 -1.57 -4.04
C LEU A 78 0.11 -2.66 -3.89
N TRP A 79 -0.82 -2.45 -2.96
CA TRP A 79 -2.06 -3.19 -2.86
C TRP A 79 -3.22 -2.30 -3.33
N GLU A 80 -3.94 -2.71 -4.37
CA GLU A 80 -5.21 -2.09 -4.73
C GLU A 80 -6.34 -2.97 -4.22
N ILE A 81 -7.11 -2.45 -3.28
CA ILE A 81 -8.19 -3.16 -2.62
C ILE A 81 -9.49 -2.80 -3.34
N TYR A 82 -10.23 -3.80 -3.81
CA TYR A 82 -11.49 -3.61 -4.53
C TYR A 82 -12.66 -4.17 -3.70
N PRO A 83 -13.28 -3.37 -2.80
CA PRO A 83 -14.39 -3.81 -1.96
C PRO A 83 -15.56 -4.40 -2.74
N GLN A 84 -15.92 -3.79 -3.87
CA GLN A 84 -17.08 -4.18 -4.68
C GLN A 84 -16.91 -5.57 -5.35
N SER A 85 -15.71 -5.91 -5.80
CA SER A 85 -15.40 -7.22 -6.39
C SER A 85 -14.86 -8.22 -5.37
N SER A 86 -14.66 -7.80 -4.12
CA SER A 86 -14.08 -8.62 -3.05
C SER A 86 -12.72 -9.22 -3.42
N SER A 87 -11.87 -8.41 -4.03
CA SER A 87 -10.53 -8.80 -4.47
C SER A 87 -9.47 -7.76 -4.09
N VAL A 88 -8.21 -8.22 -4.09
CA VAL A 88 -7.03 -7.36 -3.91
C VAL A 88 -6.03 -7.67 -5.00
N ASP A 89 -5.60 -6.64 -5.71
CA ASP A 89 -4.49 -6.70 -6.66
C ASP A 89 -3.20 -6.34 -5.95
N VAL A 90 -2.19 -7.20 -6.06
CA VAL A 90 -0.85 -6.97 -5.51
C VAL A 90 0.16 -6.77 -6.63
N TYR A 91 0.83 -5.62 -6.59
CA TYR A 91 1.93 -5.26 -7.46
C TYR A 91 3.23 -5.24 -6.64
N ALA A 92 3.87 -6.40 -6.52
CA ALA A 92 5.19 -6.49 -5.89
C ALA A 92 6.30 -6.03 -6.86
N PRO A 93 7.37 -5.36 -6.38
CA PRO A 93 8.43 -4.86 -7.24
C PRO A 93 9.13 -5.98 -8.03
N GLY A 94 9.12 -5.88 -9.36
CA GLY A 94 9.75 -6.85 -10.25
C GLY A 94 8.93 -8.12 -10.52
N GLU A 95 7.72 -8.23 -9.94
CA GLU A 95 6.83 -9.38 -10.11
C GLU A 95 5.65 -9.05 -11.05
N PRO A 96 5.03 -10.08 -11.68
CA PRO A 96 3.75 -9.92 -12.34
C PRO A 96 2.64 -9.58 -11.33
N LEU A 97 1.56 -8.97 -11.82
CA LEU A 97 0.34 -8.78 -11.04
C LEU A 97 -0.17 -10.12 -10.49
N ARG A 98 -0.54 -10.12 -9.20
CA ARG A 98 -1.25 -11.22 -8.55
C ARG A 98 -2.59 -10.69 -8.01
N GLU A 99 -3.67 -11.39 -8.34
CA GLU A 99 -5.01 -11.11 -7.82
C GLU A 99 -5.34 -12.12 -6.73
N PHE A 100 -5.95 -11.64 -5.65
CA PHE A 100 -6.34 -12.44 -4.49
C PHE A 100 -7.82 -12.22 -4.19
N GLY A 101 -8.55 -13.31 -3.99
CA GLY A 101 -9.95 -13.28 -3.58
C GLY A 101 -10.13 -13.30 -2.06
N ILE A 102 -11.38 -13.17 -1.61
CA ILE A 102 -11.76 -13.07 -0.20
C ILE A 102 -11.23 -14.19 0.73
N ALA A 103 -11.06 -15.40 0.19
CA ALA A 103 -10.58 -16.56 0.94
C ALA A 103 -9.06 -16.65 1.04
N ASP A 104 -8.34 -15.83 0.28
CA ASP A 104 -6.89 -15.88 0.21
C ASP A 104 -6.24 -15.10 1.36
N THR A 105 -4.93 -15.30 1.50
CA THR A 105 -4.07 -14.61 2.47
C THR A 105 -2.97 -13.86 1.72
N LEU A 106 -2.78 -12.60 2.10
CA LEU A 106 -1.75 -11.71 1.60
C LEU A 106 -0.54 -11.75 2.52
N ASP A 107 0.64 -11.53 1.96
CA ASP A 107 1.89 -11.27 2.66
C ASP A 107 2.55 -10.01 2.09
N ALA A 108 3.48 -9.43 2.85
CA ALA A 108 4.27 -8.27 2.40
C ALA A 108 5.70 -8.66 1.98
N GLY A 109 5.93 -9.96 1.71
CA GLY A 109 7.23 -10.52 1.38
C GLY A 109 8.34 -10.10 2.34
N ASP A 110 9.48 -9.74 1.76
CA ASP A 110 10.68 -9.32 2.50
C ASP A 110 10.52 -8.00 3.26
N LEU A 111 9.48 -7.19 2.96
CA LEU A 111 9.24 -5.96 3.72
C LEU A 111 8.83 -6.27 5.16
N LEU A 112 8.04 -7.33 5.37
CA LEU A 112 7.62 -7.80 6.68
C LEU A 112 7.61 -9.34 6.70
N PRO A 113 8.78 -9.98 6.87
CA PRO A 113 8.88 -11.44 6.83
C PRO A 113 7.98 -12.09 7.88
N GLY A 114 7.11 -13.01 7.45
CA GLY A 114 6.15 -13.70 8.33
C GLY A 114 4.83 -12.95 8.57
N PHE A 115 4.69 -11.72 8.05
CA PHE A 115 3.40 -11.03 8.07
C PHE A 115 2.41 -11.73 7.13
N SER A 116 1.19 -11.95 7.62
CA SER A 116 0.10 -12.51 6.84
C SER A 116 -1.22 -11.83 7.21
N LEU A 117 -2.07 -11.53 6.21
CA LEU A 117 -3.38 -10.93 6.40
C LEU A 117 -4.41 -11.59 5.49
N MET A 118 -5.48 -12.14 6.06
CA MET A 118 -6.58 -12.66 5.24
C MET A 118 -7.30 -11.52 4.53
N VAL A 119 -7.60 -11.71 3.24
CA VAL A 119 -8.25 -10.67 2.40
C VAL A 119 -9.59 -10.24 2.98
N LYS A 120 -10.39 -11.16 3.53
CA LYS A 120 -11.66 -10.84 4.20
C LYS A 120 -11.56 -9.69 5.21
N TYR A 121 -10.45 -9.57 5.96
CA TYR A 121 -10.29 -8.52 6.97
C TYR A 121 -10.04 -7.13 6.38
N LEU A 122 -9.68 -7.03 5.11
CA LEU A 122 -9.57 -5.77 4.38
C LEU A 122 -10.91 -5.32 3.78
N LEU A 123 -11.87 -6.24 3.67
CA LEU A 123 -13.14 -6.03 2.98
C LEU A 123 -14.32 -5.94 3.97
N ASP A 124 -14.17 -6.52 5.16
CA ASP A 124 -15.13 -6.41 6.25
C ASP A 124 -15.10 -4.99 6.83
N SER A 125 -16.22 -4.27 6.69
CA SER A 125 -16.46 -2.91 7.19
C SER A 125 -17.14 -2.92 8.56
#